data_AF-A0A1T2A9C9-F1
#
_entry.id   AF-A0A1T2A9C9-F1
#
_cell.length_a   1.000
_cell.length_b   1.000
_cell.length_c   1.000
_cell.angle_alpha   90.00
_cell.angle_beta   90.00
_cell.angle_gamma   90.00
#
_symmetry.space_group_name_H-M   'P 1'
#
loop_
_entity.id
_entity.type
_entity.pdbx_description
1 polymer ?
#
loop_
_entity_poly.entity_id
_entity_poly.type
_entity_poly.pdbx_seq_one_letter_code
_entity_poly.pdbx_strand_id
1 'polypeptide(L)'
;MMAAIDGAIHAERMVIETLSEGGAAIAVPIRMEGQLRGAAAIQIGADPDARTDLAIDQLQWGSGWLEAFLRRKQGGSGDSLASVIELLATSLHYDRFTEAATAVASELAGVLNCELVAIGLTRGRHARVRALSNSASFGKRSNLVRAIEAAMDEAIDQQAVLSYPPPEDGSERVLRAHAALSETEGGATLCTVPLTEDKKLVGALVLERPAGEPFGRDTIQMAEYAGVLLGPVLAIKRREDRWLPAKTWDASVNTFKALFGPNHAALKLAAIALVALLAFAWFAKGMYRVTADATIEGRIQRAISAPIEGYLAEADARAGDIVKAGEVMAKLDDRDLRLERLKWESQKSKQTREYSQAMAKRERAKALILQSQIEQADAQIELLDQEIGRMVIKAPFDGVVVSGDLTQALGAPIERGDVLFQVAPLDDYRVMLRVDERDVKDVKAGESGALILASLPDTPIEVQVDRITPISNAEAGANKFLVEASVTDGPINALRPGMEGVAKIEVEEHRLVWIWTRRIVLWVRMTLWSWWP
;
A
#
# COMPACT_ATOMS: atom_id res chain seq x y z
N MET A 1 -61.02 -33.36 58.33
CA MET A 1 -60.48 -32.25 57.51
C MET A 1 -59.06 -31.88 57.90
N MET A 2 -58.77 -31.53 59.17
CA MET A 2 -57.39 -31.22 59.60
C MET A 2 -56.43 -32.39 59.41
N ALA A 3 -56.84 -33.63 59.73
CA ALA A 3 -56.01 -34.81 59.50
C ALA A 3 -55.70 -35.04 58.00
N ALA A 4 -56.66 -34.85 57.10
CA ALA A 4 -56.42 -34.88 55.66
C ALA A 4 -55.43 -33.79 55.18
N ILE A 5 -55.52 -32.56 55.73
CA ILE A 5 -54.58 -31.47 55.44
C ILE A 5 -53.17 -31.84 55.90
N ASP A 6 -53.03 -32.29 57.15
CA ASP A 6 -51.74 -32.69 57.72
C ASP A 6 -51.15 -33.87 56.96
N GLY A 7 -51.98 -34.83 56.56
CA GLY A 7 -51.58 -35.96 55.72
C GLY A 7 -51.10 -35.53 54.33
N ALA A 8 -51.80 -34.59 53.69
CA ALA A 8 -51.41 -34.07 52.38
C ALA A 8 -50.11 -33.25 52.43
N ILE A 9 -49.87 -32.53 53.54
CA ILE A 9 -48.64 -31.78 53.79
C ILE A 9 -47.47 -32.74 54.04
N HIS A 10 -47.64 -33.74 54.92
CA HIS A 10 -46.55 -34.66 55.28
C HIS A 10 -46.20 -35.65 54.16
N ALA A 11 -47.21 -36.18 53.46
CA ALA A 11 -47.00 -37.14 52.38
C ALA A 11 -46.73 -36.46 51.02
N GLU A 12 -46.83 -35.14 50.97
CA GLU A 12 -46.77 -34.28 49.78
C GLU A 12 -47.57 -34.78 48.56
N ARG A 13 -48.71 -35.43 48.81
CA ARG A 13 -49.61 -35.97 47.79
C ARG A 13 -51.05 -35.74 48.20
N MET A 14 -51.98 -35.92 47.25
CA MET A 14 -53.40 -35.88 47.58
C MET A 14 -53.74 -36.95 48.62
N VAL A 15 -54.51 -36.57 49.64
CA VAL A 15 -55.00 -37.47 50.69
C VAL A 15 -56.51 -37.37 50.79
N ILE A 16 -57.16 -38.54 50.89
CA ILE A 16 -58.61 -38.68 51.08
C ILE A 16 -58.81 -39.38 52.43
N GLU A 17 -59.57 -38.76 53.32
CA GLU A 17 -59.94 -39.34 54.62
C GLU A 17 -61.46 -39.47 54.76
N THR A 18 -61.91 -40.65 55.16
CA THR A 18 -63.32 -40.90 55.48
C THR A 18 -63.63 -40.36 56.89
N LEU A 19 -64.72 -39.61 57.00
CA LEU A 19 -65.18 -39.01 58.25
C LEU A 19 -66.18 -39.93 58.96
N SER A 20 -66.19 -39.88 60.29
CA SER A 20 -67.02 -40.72 61.16
C SER A 20 -68.54 -40.56 60.95
N GLU A 21 -68.98 -39.48 60.30
CA GLU A 21 -70.39 -39.18 60.00
C GLU A 21 -70.80 -39.53 58.55
N GLY A 22 -70.00 -40.33 57.83
CA GLY A 22 -70.31 -40.80 56.47
C GLY A 22 -69.93 -39.85 55.33
N GLY A 23 -69.04 -38.89 55.59
CA GLY A 23 -68.47 -37.98 54.59
C GLY A 23 -67.01 -38.28 54.24
N ALA A 24 -66.42 -37.50 53.33
CA ALA A 24 -64.99 -37.57 52.99
C ALA A 24 -64.35 -36.18 52.99
N ALA A 25 -63.09 -36.10 53.44
CA ALA A 25 -62.26 -34.91 53.33
C ALA A 25 -61.12 -35.17 52.35
N ILE A 26 -60.96 -34.30 51.34
CA ILE A 26 -59.95 -34.41 50.30
C ILE A 26 -59.03 -33.21 50.43
N ALA A 27 -57.72 -33.45 50.49
CA ALA A 27 -56.72 -32.40 50.57
C ALA A 27 -55.64 -32.58 49.50
N VAL A 28 -55.22 -31.48 48.88
CA VAL A 28 -54.17 -31.42 47.86
C VAL A 28 -53.09 -30.42 48.31
N PRO A 29 -51.80 -30.81 48.31
CA PRO A 29 -50.71 -29.90 48.61
C PRO A 29 -50.59 -28.84 47.51
N ILE A 30 -50.36 -27.59 47.90
CA ILE A 30 -50.06 -26.48 47.00
C ILE A 30 -48.54 -26.27 47.00
N ARG A 31 -47.92 -26.35 45.82
CA ARG A 31 -46.49 -26.19 45.63
C ARG A 31 -46.20 -24.88 44.89
N MET A 32 -45.12 -24.19 45.27
CA MET A 32 -44.56 -23.10 44.48
C MET A 32 -43.07 -23.36 44.27
N GLU A 33 -42.63 -23.36 43.01
CA GLU A 33 -41.23 -23.61 42.63
C GLU A 33 -40.66 -24.92 43.21
N GLY A 34 -41.51 -25.94 43.32
CA GLY A 34 -41.13 -27.24 43.89
C GLY A 34 -41.10 -27.30 45.42
N GLN A 35 -41.33 -26.19 46.13
CA GLN A 35 -41.47 -26.17 47.59
C GLN A 35 -42.94 -26.19 48.03
N LEU A 36 -43.25 -27.01 49.03
CA LEU A 36 -44.57 -27.06 49.65
C LEU A 36 -44.88 -25.74 50.40
N ARG A 37 -46.00 -25.11 50.08
CA ARG A 37 -46.42 -23.83 50.70
C ARG A 37 -47.67 -23.95 51.55
N GLY A 38 -48.47 -24.99 51.34
CA GLY A 38 -49.68 -25.27 52.11
C GLY A 38 -50.47 -26.41 51.47
N ALA A 39 -51.73 -26.56 51.85
CA ALA A 39 -52.66 -27.48 51.20
C ALA A 39 -54.06 -26.86 51.10
N ALA A 40 -54.77 -27.16 50.02
CA ALA A 40 -56.19 -26.87 49.87
C ALA A 40 -56.99 -28.12 50.19
N ALA A 41 -58.06 -27.99 50.98
CA ALA A 41 -58.92 -29.12 51.31
C ALA A 41 -60.40 -28.77 51.19
N ILE A 42 -61.19 -29.74 50.76
CA ILE A 42 -62.66 -29.68 50.68
C ILE A 42 -63.24 -30.87 51.44
N GLN A 43 -64.35 -30.63 52.14
CA GLN A 43 -65.13 -31.65 52.85
C GLN A 43 -66.46 -31.88 52.15
N ILE A 44 -66.83 -33.15 51.96
CA ILE A 44 -68.05 -33.60 51.30
C ILE A 44 -68.93 -34.34 52.33
N GLY A 45 -70.22 -33.98 52.37
CA GLY A 45 -71.25 -34.61 53.23
C GLY A 45 -71.89 -35.86 52.60
N ALA A 46 -72.62 -36.63 53.42
CA ALA A 46 -73.08 -38.00 53.21
C ALA A 46 -73.63 -38.39 51.82
N ASP A 47 -72.74 -38.97 51.00
CA ASP A 47 -72.86 -40.10 50.06
C ASP A 47 -71.52 -40.14 49.29
N PRO A 48 -70.51 -40.89 49.79
CA PRO A 48 -69.12 -40.75 49.34
C PRO A 48 -68.92 -41.13 47.86
N ASP A 49 -69.67 -42.08 47.34
CA ASP A 49 -69.32 -42.73 46.07
C ASP A 49 -69.85 -41.96 44.85
N ALA A 50 -70.87 -41.11 45.01
CA ALA A 50 -71.52 -40.42 43.89
C ALA A 50 -70.88 -39.06 43.50
N ARG A 51 -70.05 -38.45 44.35
CA ARG A 51 -69.53 -37.08 44.15
C ARG A 51 -68.04 -36.87 44.43
N THR A 52 -67.31 -37.92 44.82
CA THR A 52 -65.87 -37.80 45.15
C THR A 52 -65.03 -37.46 43.92
N ASP A 53 -65.27 -38.09 42.77
CA ASP A 53 -64.49 -37.83 41.55
C ASP A 53 -64.60 -36.37 41.05
N LEU A 54 -65.81 -35.81 41.08
CA LEU A 54 -66.05 -34.41 40.70
C LEU A 54 -65.32 -33.44 41.65
N ALA A 55 -65.28 -33.75 42.94
CA ALA A 55 -64.60 -32.92 43.93
C ALA A 55 -63.08 -33.02 43.83
N ILE A 56 -62.54 -34.20 43.49
CA ILE A 56 -61.12 -34.40 43.16
C ILE A 56 -60.74 -33.53 41.97
N ASP A 57 -61.49 -33.60 40.87
CA ASP A 57 -61.23 -32.80 39.67
C ASP A 57 -61.28 -31.30 40.00
N GLN A 58 -62.35 -30.82 40.63
CA GLN A 58 -62.47 -29.39 40.95
C GLN A 58 -61.37 -28.89 41.89
N LEU A 59 -60.96 -29.70 42.87
CA LEU A 59 -59.89 -29.35 43.79
C LEU A 59 -58.53 -29.29 43.07
N GLN A 60 -58.25 -30.23 42.14
CA GLN A 60 -57.03 -30.24 41.34
C GLN A 60 -56.96 -29.07 40.35
N TRP A 61 -58.06 -28.79 39.64
CA TRP A 61 -58.16 -27.64 38.74
C TRP A 61 -58.05 -26.32 39.52
N GLY A 62 -58.71 -26.24 40.67
CA GLY A 62 -58.65 -25.08 41.56
C GLY A 62 -57.25 -24.85 42.14
N SER A 63 -56.55 -25.90 42.58
CA SER A 63 -55.18 -25.78 43.09
C SER A 63 -54.21 -25.40 41.97
N GLY A 64 -54.34 -25.98 40.78
CA GLY A 64 -53.51 -25.62 39.62
C GLY A 64 -53.71 -24.17 39.17
N TRP A 65 -54.96 -23.68 39.21
CA TRP A 65 -55.24 -22.26 38.97
C TRP A 65 -54.63 -21.37 40.05
N LEU A 66 -54.70 -21.77 41.32
CA LEU A 66 -54.11 -21.03 42.44
C LEU A 66 -52.58 -20.94 42.31
N GLU A 67 -51.92 -22.03 41.93
CA GLU A 67 -50.48 -22.06 41.66
C GLU A 67 -50.10 -21.12 40.50
N ALA A 68 -50.85 -21.17 39.39
CA ALA A 68 -50.63 -20.29 38.24
C ALA A 68 -50.88 -18.81 38.58
N PHE A 69 -51.90 -18.52 39.39
CA PHE A 69 -52.21 -17.18 39.87
C PHE A 69 -51.11 -16.62 40.79
N LEU A 70 -50.62 -17.43 41.73
CA LEU A 70 -49.52 -17.05 42.62
C LEU A 70 -48.21 -16.83 41.86
N ARG A 71 -47.92 -17.65 40.83
CA ARG A 71 -46.76 -17.48 39.95
C ARG A 71 -46.79 -16.17 39.16
N ARG A 72 -47.97 -15.74 38.66
CA ARG A 72 -48.11 -14.44 37.98
C ARG A 72 -47.89 -13.24 38.90
N LYS A 73 -48.12 -13.39 40.20
CA LYS A 73 -48.02 -12.29 41.17
C LYS A 73 -46.60 -12.05 41.67
N GLN A 74 -45.69 -13.02 41.49
CA GLN A 74 -44.27 -12.91 41.79
C GLN A 74 -43.46 -12.85 40.48
N GLY A 75 -43.40 -11.69 39.83
CA GLY A 75 -42.42 -11.44 38.77
C GLY A 75 -41.01 -11.49 39.36
N GLY A 76 -40.32 -12.63 39.21
CA GLY A 76 -39.02 -12.87 39.84
C GLY A 76 -37.83 -12.30 39.05
N SER A 77 -36.76 -11.94 39.75
CA SER A 77 -35.50 -11.37 39.25
C SER A 77 -34.76 -12.18 38.16
N GLY A 78 -35.16 -13.41 37.88
CA GLY A 78 -34.55 -14.28 36.85
C GLY A 78 -34.85 -13.82 35.42
N ASP A 79 -36.06 -13.35 35.15
CA ASP A 79 -36.41 -12.76 33.85
C ASP A 79 -35.67 -11.43 33.64
N SER A 80 -35.33 -10.74 34.74
CA SER A 80 -34.72 -9.42 34.65
C SER A 80 -33.31 -9.43 34.05
N LEU A 81 -32.47 -10.40 34.45
CA LEU A 81 -31.12 -10.52 33.90
C LEU A 81 -31.12 -10.96 32.43
N ALA A 82 -32.07 -11.81 32.04
CA ALA A 82 -32.21 -12.26 30.66
C ALA A 82 -32.50 -11.08 29.72
N SER A 83 -33.45 -10.20 30.08
CA SER A 83 -33.75 -9.03 29.24
C SER A 83 -32.59 -8.03 29.17
N VAL A 84 -31.80 -7.86 30.24
CA VAL A 84 -30.62 -6.97 30.18
C VAL A 84 -29.51 -7.54 29.30
N ILE A 85 -29.35 -8.87 29.27
CA ILE A 85 -28.43 -9.54 28.34
C ILE A 85 -28.91 -9.39 26.89
N GLU A 86 -30.21 -9.49 26.64
CA GLU A 86 -30.81 -9.27 25.32
C GLU A 86 -30.55 -7.84 24.82
N LEU A 87 -30.76 -6.84 25.69
CA LEU A 87 -30.44 -5.43 25.40
C LEU A 87 -28.95 -5.21 25.06
N LEU A 88 -28.05 -5.90 25.76
CA LEU A 88 -26.62 -5.87 25.45
C LEU A 88 -26.33 -6.50 24.08
N ALA A 89 -26.96 -7.64 23.78
CA ALA A 89 -26.81 -8.31 22.49
C ALA A 89 -27.30 -7.42 21.34
N THR A 90 -28.45 -6.76 21.50
CA THR A 90 -28.98 -5.79 20.53
C THR A 90 -28.04 -4.61 20.35
N SER A 91 -27.50 -4.06 21.44
CA SER A 91 -26.51 -2.98 21.35
C SER A 91 -25.30 -3.41 20.53
N LEU A 92 -24.78 -4.61 20.77
CA LEU A 92 -23.59 -5.14 20.10
C LEU A 92 -23.83 -5.47 18.62
N HIS A 93 -25.05 -5.86 18.23
CA HIS A 93 -25.40 -6.22 16.85
C HIS A 93 -25.17 -5.08 15.85
N TYR A 94 -25.42 -3.83 16.24
CA TYR A 94 -25.29 -2.67 15.35
C TYR A 94 -23.92 -2.00 15.46
N ASP A 95 -23.20 -1.86 14.35
CA ASP A 95 -21.87 -1.23 14.33
C ASP A 95 -21.90 0.26 14.71
N ARG A 96 -22.90 0.99 14.20
CA ARG A 96 -23.02 2.45 14.42
C ARG A 96 -23.74 2.75 15.73
N PHE A 97 -23.25 3.78 16.42
CA PHE A 97 -23.80 4.25 17.68
C PHE A 97 -25.28 4.66 17.59
N THR A 98 -25.65 5.42 16.56
CA THR A 98 -27.04 5.91 16.42
C THR A 98 -28.03 4.76 16.22
N GLU A 99 -27.63 3.75 15.46
CA GLU A 99 -28.44 2.55 15.19
C GLU A 99 -28.57 1.69 16.45
N ALA A 100 -27.43 1.41 17.12
CA ALA A 100 -27.40 0.69 18.38
C ALA A 100 -28.25 1.38 19.48
N ALA A 101 -28.10 2.69 19.65
CA ALA A 101 -28.84 3.45 20.65
C ALA A 101 -30.35 3.51 20.34
N THR A 102 -30.74 3.58 19.08
CA THR A 102 -32.16 3.58 18.70
C THR A 102 -32.79 2.21 18.92
N ALA A 103 -32.10 1.14 18.51
CA ALA A 103 -32.59 -0.22 18.70
C ALA A 103 -32.75 -0.57 20.19
N VAL A 104 -31.74 -0.24 21.02
CA VAL A 104 -31.79 -0.42 22.47
C VAL A 104 -32.93 0.40 23.09
N ALA A 105 -33.16 1.63 22.64
CA ALA A 105 -34.27 2.44 23.12
C ALA A 105 -35.63 1.80 22.77
N SER A 106 -35.79 1.34 21.53
CA SER A 106 -37.01 0.66 21.06
C SER A 106 -37.29 -0.63 21.83
N GLU A 107 -36.25 -1.42 22.11
CA GLU A 107 -36.38 -2.66 22.86
C GLU A 107 -36.68 -2.41 24.34
N LEU A 108 -36.00 -1.44 24.97
CA LEU A 108 -36.33 -0.99 26.33
C LEU A 108 -37.78 -0.52 26.44
N ALA A 109 -38.28 0.17 25.41
CA ALA A 109 -39.67 0.60 25.39
C ALA A 109 -40.65 -0.59 25.41
N GLY A 110 -40.34 -1.66 24.67
CA GLY A 110 -41.14 -2.88 24.67
C GLY A 110 -41.06 -3.65 25.99
N VAL A 111 -39.84 -3.89 26.49
CA VAL A 111 -39.60 -4.68 27.72
C VAL A 111 -40.16 -3.99 28.96
N LEU A 112 -40.03 -2.67 29.05
CA LEU A 112 -40.49 -1.90 30.20
C LEU A 112 -41.86 -1.25 29.99
N ASN A 113 -42.59 -1.61 28.92
CA ASN A 113 -43.90 -1.04 28.59
C ASN A 113 -43.92 0.50 28.64
N CYS A 114 -42.91 1.14 28.05
CA CYS A 114 -42.78 2.60 27.98
C CYS A 114 -43.30 3.11 26.64
N GLU A 115 -44.00 4.25 26.65
CA GLU A 115 -44.42 4.93 25.42
C GLU A 115 -43.22 5.59 24.72
N LEU A 116 -42.28 6.09 25.50
CA LEU A 116 -41.06 6.71 25.02
C LEU A 116 -39.86 6.30 25.87
N VAL A 117 -38.77 5.99 25.17
CA VAL A 117 -37.45 5.82 25.77
C VAL A 117 -36.47 6.71 25.02
N ALA A 118 -35.73 7.53 25.74
CA ALA A 118 -34.74 8.44 25.20
C ALA A 118 -33.35 8.14 25.75
N ILE A 119 -32.38 7.98 24.86
CA ILE A 119 -30.97 7.84 25.24
C ILE A 119 -30.26 9.16 24.93
N GLY A 120 -29.68 9.75 25.96
CA GLY A 120 -28.87 10.95 25.84
C GLY A 120 -27.44 10.72 26.33
N LEU A 121 -26.50 11.45 25.74
CA LEU A 121 -25.11 11.42 26.15
C LEU A 121 -24.60 12.82 26.46
N THR A 122 -23.67 12.91 27.40
CA THR A 122 -23.08 14.17 27.83
C THR A 122 -22.26 14.81 26.69
N ARG A 123 -22.44 16.13 26.53
CA ARG A 123 -21.64 17.00 25.66
C ARG A 123 -21.34 18.30 26.41
N GLY A 124 -20.16 18.36 27.01
CA GLY A 124 -19.82 19.45 27.94
C GLY A 124 -20.56 19.25 29.26
N ARG A 125 -21.30 20.27 29.71
CA ARG A 125 -22.08 20.23 30.97
C ARG A 125 -23.54 19.77 30.80
N HIS A 126 -23.98 19.52 29.58
CA HIS A 126 -25.38 19.18 29.28
C HIS A 126 -25.49 17.82 28.58
N ALA A 127 -26.53 17.08 28.92
CA ALA A 127 -27.02 15.92 28.21
C ALA A 127 -27.61 16.37 26.89
N ARG A 128 -27.40 15.55 25.86
CA ARG A 128 -28.03 15.74 24.56
C ARG A 128 -28.63 14.43 24.11
N VAL A 129 -29.89 14.48 23.70
CA VAL A 129 -30.58 13.31 23.17
C VAL A 129 -29.86 12.83 21.91
N ARG A 130 -29.73 11.51 21.80
CA ARG A 130 -29.05 10.82 20.69
C ARG A 130 -29.95 9.83 19.98
N ALA A 131 -30.87 9.20 20.73
CA ALA A 131 -31.82 8.26 20.19
C ALA A 131 -33.16 8.31 20.95
N LEU A 132 -34.23 7.91 20.26
CA LEU A 132 -35.60 7.81 20.77
C LEU A 132 -36.23 6.49 20.26
N SER A 133 -37.03 5.81 21.07
CA SER A 133 -37.62 4.48 20.78
C SER A 133 -38.64 4.43 19.65
N ASN A 134 -39.10 5.59 19.16
CA ASN A 134 -40.10 5.69 18.09
C ASN A 134 -39.59 6.67 17.04
N SER A 135 -39.49 6.23 15.78
CA SER A 135 -38.80 6.90 14.66
C SER A 135 -39.46 8.20 14.20
N ALA A 136 -39.49 9.22 15.05
CA ALA A 136 -39.99 10.56 14.74
C ALA A 136 -38.82 11.51 14.52
N SER A 137 -38.74 12.10 13.33
CA SER A 137 -37.69 13.04 12.94
C SER A 137 -37.60 14.24 13.90
N PHE A 138 -36.37 14.57 14.29
CA PHE A 138 -36.00 15.60 15.28
C PHE A 138 -36.64 16.99 15.07
N GLY A 139 -37.08 17.30 13.85
CA GLY A 139 -37.59 18.63 13.48
C GLY A 139 -38.95 19.00 14.08
N LYS A 140 -39.81 18.03 14.45
CA LYS A 140 -41.18 18.31 14.92
C LYS A 140 -41.35 18.33 16.45
N ARG A 141 -40.30 18.01 17.22
CA ARG A 141 -40.35 17.83 18.69
C ARG A 141 -39.27 18.62 19.46
N SER A 142 -38.82 19.77 18.93
CA SER A 142 -37.72 20.54 19.57
C SER A 142 -37.97 20.94 21.02
N ASN A 143 -39.24 21.15 21.42
CA ASN A 143 -39.58 21.49 22.80
C ASN A 143 -39.52 20.26 23.72
N LEU A 144 -40.09 19.13 23.29
CA LEU A 144 -40.01 17.85 24.02
C LEU A 144 -38.55 17.40 24.19
N VAL A 145 -37.74 17.46 23.13
CA VAL A 145 -36.31 17.10 23.21
C VAL A 145 -35.58 17.93 24.26
N ARG A 146 -35.86 19.24 24.34
CA ARG A 146 -35.25 20.11 25.37
C ARG A 146 -35.71 19.75 26.78
N ALA A 147 -36.99 19.38 26.97
CA ALA A 147 -37.52 18.96 28.26
C ALA A 147 -36.91 17.61 28.70
N ILE A 148 -36.75 16.66 27.77
CA ILE A 148 -36.02 15.40 28.00
C ILE A 148 -34.56 15.67 28.37
N GLU A 149 -33.86 16.54 27.63
CA GLU A 149 -32.47 16.92 27.94
C GLU A 149 -32.34 17.55 29.34
N ALA A 150 -33.31 18.36 29.76
CA ALA A 150 -33.33 18.94 31.10
C ALA A 150 -33.58 17.90 32.21
N ALA A 151 -34.47 16.92 31.97
CA ALA A 151 -34.69 15.80 32.90
C ALA A 151 -33.43 14.91 33.03
N MET A 152 -32.72 14.69 31.91
CA MET A 152 -31.43 14.00 31.91
C MET A 152 -30.37 14.76 32.72
N ASP A 153 -30.26 16.08 32.53
CA ASP A 153 -29.35 16.94 33.32
C ASP A 153 -29.67 16.84 34.82
N GLU A 154 -30.94 16.88 35.20
CA GLU A 154 -31.37 16.77 36.60
C GLU A 154 -30.95 15.45 37.27
N ALA A 155 -30.99 14.33 36.53
CA ALA A 155 -30.52 13.03 37.02
C ALA A 155 -28.98 12.91 37.04
N ILE A 156 -28.31 13.47 36.04
CA ILE A 156 -26.85 13.49 35.94
C ILE A 156 -26.24 14.35 37.05
N ASP A 157 -26.80 15.53 37.30
CA ASP A 157 -26.32 16.45 38.34
C ASP A 157 -26.48 15.86 39.75
N GLN A 158 -27.54 15.07 39.97
CA GLN A 158 -27.79 14.38 41.25
C GLN A 158 -27.10 13.01 41.35
N GLN A 159 -26.52 12.52 40.25
CA GLN A 159 -25.89 11.19 40.12
C GLN A 159 -26.79 10.05 40.64
N ALA A 160 -28.10 10.15 40.41
CA ALA A 160 -29.07 9.23 40.99
C ALA A 160 -30.18 8.89 39.99
N VAL A 161 -30.79 7.72 40.16
CA VAL A 161 -32.02 7.37 39.46
C VAL A 161 -33.16 8.21 40.02
N LEU A 162 -33.88 8.90 39.14
CA LEU A 162 -34.99 9.78 39.50
C LEU A 162 -36.29 9.22 38.94
N SER A 163 -37.36 9.25 39.72
CA SER A 163 -38.70 8.84 39.28
C SER A 163 -39.73 9.88 39.65
N TYR A 164 -40.67 10.16 38.74
CA TYR A 164 -41.76 11.11 38.91
C TYR A 164 -43.10 10.46 38.49
N PRO A 165 -44.16 10.52 39.31
CA PRO A 165 -44.21 11.09 40.65
C PRO A 165 -43.27 10.36 41.63
N PRO A 166 -42.78 11.05 42.67
CA PRO A 166 -41.85 10.43 43.63
C PRO A 166 -42.51 9.22 44.32
N PRO A 167 -41.79 8.11 44.53
CA PRO A 167 -42.33 6.96 45.24
C PRO A 167 -42.64 7.29 46.71
N GLU A 168 -43.64 6.62 47.30
CA GLU A 168 -44.13 6.90 48.67
C GLU A 168 -43.06 6.76 49.77
N ASP A 169 -42.03 5.93 49.54
CA ASP A 169 -40.88 5.71 50.43
C ASP A 169 -39.63 6.56 50.07
N GLY A 170 -39.78 7.56 49.20
CA GLY A 170 -38.67 8.24 48.51
C GLY A 170 -38.03 9.41 49.26
N SER A 171 -36.69 9.43 49.25
CA SER A 171 -35.84 10.58 49.63
C SER A 171 -36.21 11.87 48.89
N GLU A 172 -36.09 13.03 49.54
CA GLU A 172 -36.25 14.36 48.93
C GLU A 172 -35.25 14.56 47.77
N ARG A 173 -35.69 14.29 46.54
CA ARG A 173 -34.92 14.54 45.30
C ARG A 173 -35.45 15.78 44.60
N VAL A 174 -34.58 16.46 43.85
CA VAL A 174 -34.99 17.58 43.00
C VAL A 174 -35.60 17.00 41.71
N LEU A 175 -36.89 17.26 41.48
CA LEU A 175 -37.67 16.71 40.36
C LEU A 175 -38.34 17.81 39.52
N ARG A 176 -37.72 19.00 39.45
CA ARG A 176 -38.30 20.17 38.78
C ARG A 176 -38.38 19.96 37.27
N ALA A 177 -37.33 19.42 36.66
CA ALA A 177 -37.32 19.14 35.22
C ALA A 177 -38.23 17.96 34.87
N HIS A 178 -38.29 16.95 35.73
CA HIS A 178 -39.21 15.82 35.58
C HIS A 178 -40.68 16.25 35.69
N ALA A 179 -41.02 17.13 36.64
CA ALA A 179 -42.37 17.68 36.76
C ALA A 179 -42.77 18.48 35.50
N ALA A 180 -41.89 19.34 35.00
CA ALA A 180 -42.14 20.12 33.79
C ALA A 180 -42.30 19.24 32.53
N LEU A 181 -41.53 18.15 32.43
CA LEU A 181 -41.66 17.18 31.33
C LEU A 181 -42.99 16.41 31.44
N SER A 182 -43.35 15.96 32.63
CA SER A 182 -44.62 15.27 32.90
C SER A 182 -45.82 16.15 32.56
N GLU A 183 -45.81 17.43 32.95
CA GLU A 183 -46.86 18.40 32.60
C GLU A 183 -47.00 18.59 31.07
N THR A 184 -45.86 18.61 30.36
CA THR A 184 -45.84 18.81 28.90
C THR A 184 -46.46 17.62 28.16
N GLU A 185 -46.23 16.40 28.64
CA GLU A 185 -46.75 15.15 28.06
C GLU A 185 -48.06 14.67 28.73
N GLY A 186 -48.80 15.56 29.40
CA GLY A 186 -50.16 15.25 29.88
C GLY A 186 -50.23 14.42 31.16
N GLY A 187 -49.26 14.55 32.05
CA GLY A 187 -49.19 13.85 33.35
C GLY A 187 -48.44 12.52 33.30
N ALA A 188 -47.55 12.35 32.31
CA ALA A 188 -46.77 11.14 32.12
C ALA A 188 -45.92 10.80 33.36
N THR A 189 -45.75 9.51 33.63
CA THR A 189 -44.84 9.03 34.66
C THR A 189 -43.46 8.82 34.06
N LEU A 190 -42.42 9.25 34.77
CA LEU A 190 -41.06 9.33 34.26
C LEU A 190 -40.08 8.59 35.17
N CYS A 191 -39.07 7.97 34.57
CA CYS A 191 -37.92 7.41 35.27
C CYS A 191 -36.65 7.71 34.47
N THR A 192 -35.68 8.38 35.09
CA THR A 192 -34.40 8.71 34.46
C THR A 192 -33.26 8.00 35.17
N VAL A 193 -32.49 7.22 34.40
CA VAL A 193 -31.36 6.42 34.88
C VAL A 193 -30.05 6.98 34.30
N PRO A 194 -29.06 7.35 35.13
CA PRO A 194 -27.75 7.76 34.66
C PRO A 194 -26.97 6.60 33.99
N LEU A 195 -26.32 6.89 32.86
CA LEU A 195 -25.41 5.95 32.19
C LEU A 195 -23.97 6.18 32.68
N THR A 196 -23.29 5.11 33.07
CA THR A 196 -21.94 5.18 33.65
C THR A 196 -20.89 4.38 32.87
N GLU A 197 -19.66 4.87 32.82
CA GLU A 197 -18.47 4.18 32.32
C GLU A 197 -17.32 4.43 33.31
N ASP A 198 -16.71 3.39 33.88
CA ASP A 198 -15.62 3.51 34.86
C ASP A 198 -15.90 4.51 36.00
N LYS A 199 -17.14 4.49 36.53
CA LYS A 199 -17.66 5.42 37.57
C LYS A 199 -17.81 6.89 37.10
N LYS A 200 -17.71 7.17 35.81
CA LYS A 200 -17.97 8.49 35.21
C LYS A 200 -19.32 8.49 34.51
N LEU A 201 -20.05 9.60 34.62
CA LEU A 201 -21.32 9.80 33.93
C LEU A 201 -21.08 10.09 32.45
N VAL A 202 -21.56 9.20 31.58
CA VAL A 202 -21.46 9.33 30.12
C VAL A 202 -22.76 9.81 29.48
N GLY A 203 -23.88 9.73 30.20
CA GLY A 203 -25.20 10.10 29.71
C GLY A 203 -26.32 9.75 30.68
N ALA A 204 -27.55 9.71 30.17
CA ALA A 204 -28.72 9.25 30.89
C ALA A 204 -29.76 8.67 29.92
N LEU A 205 -30.58 7.78 30.45
CA LEU A 205 -31.73 7.15 29.82
C LEU A 205 -33.00 7.72 30.48
N VAL A 206 -33.94 8.22 29.69
CA VAL A 206 -35.27 8.65 30.18
C VAL A 206 -36.30 7.65 29.70
N LEU A 207 -37.14 7.18 30.61
CA LEU A 207 -38.25 6.27 30.39
C LEU A 207 -39.56 7.00 30.70
N GLU A 208 -40.54 6.86 29.83
CA GLU A 208 -41.85 7.51 29.94
C GLU A 208 -42.98 6.50 29.82
N ARG A 209 -43.97 6.62 30.70
CA ARG A 209 -45.17 5.81 30.75
C ARG A 209 -46.41 6.70 30.87
N PRO A 210 -47.59 6.22 30.44
CA PRO A 210 -48.82 6.99 30.55
C PRO A 210 -49.14 7.37 32.00
N ALA A 211 -49.96 8.41 32.15
CA ALA A 211 -50.41 8.87 33.46
C ALA A 211 -51.13 7.74 34.23
N GLY A 212 -50.76 7.53 35.49
CA GLY A 212 -51.36 6.52 36.36
C GLY A 212 -50.65 5.17 36.41
N GLU A 213 -49.57 4.96 35.64
CA GLU A 213 -48.74 3.74 35.67
C GLU A 213 -47.34 3.98 36.27
N PRO A 214 -47.20 4.16 37.60
CA PRO A 214 -45.91 4.44 38.21
C PRO A 214 -44.90 3.30 38.02
N PHE A 215 -43.62 3.66 37.96
CA PHE A 215 -42.54 2.67 37.92
C PHE A 215 -42.41 1.96 39.26
N GLY A 216 -42.64 0.65 39.29
CA GLY A 216 -42.41 -0.19 40.47
C GLY A 216 -40.91 -0.34 40.77
N ARG A 217 -40.58 -0.76 42.00
CA ARG A 217 -39.17 -0.96 42.44
C ARG A 217 -38.40 -1.89 41.51
N ASP A 218 -39.02 -2.99 41.09
CA ASP A 218 -38.36 -3.99 40.23
C ASP A 218 -38.06 -3.42 38.83
N THR A 219 -38.96 -2.58 38.29
CA THR A 219 -38.76 -1.91 36.99
C THR A 219 -37.66 -0.84 37.07
N ILE A 220 -37.59 -0.10 38.18
CA ILE A 220 -36.52 0.89 38.42
C ILE A 220 -35.17 0.19 38.53
N GLN A 221 -35.10 -0.90 39.30
CA GLN A 221 -33.87 -1.68 39.47
C GLN A 221 -33.39 -2.29 38.15
N MET A 222 -34.32 -2.78 37.33
CA MET A 222 -34.04 -3.27 35.98
C MET A 222 -33.46 -2.17 35.08
N ALA A 223 -34.08 -0.99 35.07
CA ALA A 223 -33.61 0.14 34.29
C ALA A 223 -32.22 0.61 34.74
N GLU A 224 -31.95 0.57 36.06
CA GLU A 224 -30.64 0.86 36.63
C GLU A 224 -29.57 -0.12 36.15
N TYR A 225 -29.86 -1.43 36.17
CA TYR A 225 -28.95 -2.45 35.62
C TYR A 225 -28.69 -2.27 34.12
N ALA A 226 -29.72 -1.97 33.35
CA ALA A 226 -29.57 -1.62 31.94
C ALA A 226 -28.66 -0.39 31.76
N GLY A 227 -28.81 0.65 32.58
CA GLY A 227 -28.00 1.86 32.50
C GLY A 227 -26.51 1.64 32.80
N VAL A 228 -26.18 0.80 33.79
CA VAL A 228 -24.80 0.43 34.14
C VAL A 228 -24.14 -0.42 33.03
N LEU A 229 -24.89 -1.31 32.40
CA LEU A 229 -24.35 -2.23 31.41
C LEU A 229 -24.31 -1.64 30.00
N LEU A 230 -25.30 -0.85 29.60
CA LEU A 230 -25.34 -0.19 28.29
C LEU A 230 -24.40 1.01 28.23
N GLY A 231 -24.12 1.67 29.37
CA GLY A 231 -23.26 2.86 29.44
C GLY A 231 -21.89 2.68 28.75
N PRO A 232 -21.09 1.67 29.10
CA PRO A 232 -19.78 1.42 28.47
C PRO A 232 -19.89 1.03 27.00
N VAL A 233 -20.86 0.17 26.63
CA VAL A 233 -21.03 -0.30 25.24
C VAL A 233 -21.37 0.86 24.31
N LEU A 234 -22.31 1.71 24.71
CA LEU A 234 -22.71 2.90 23.95
C LEU A 234 -21.59 3.95 23.91
N ALA A 235 -20.79 4.09 24.97
CA ALA A 235 -19.65 5.00 25.01
C ALA A 235 -18.53 4.57 24.05
N ILE A 236 -18.24 3.27 23.95
CA ILE A 236 -17.26 2.70 23.00
C ILE A 236 -17.72 2.96 21.56
N LYS A 237 -18.94 2.57 21.19
CA LYS A 237 -19.47 2.78 19.83
C LYS A 237 -19.45 4.25 19.42
N ARG A 238 -19.76 5.17 20.35
CA ARG A 238 -19.64 6.62 20.08
C ARG A 238 -18.20 7.07 19.81
N ARG A 239 -17.18 6.47 20.44
CA ARG A 239 -15.77 6.80 20.16
C ARG A 239 -15.34 6.27 18.81
N GLU A 240 -15.86 5.11 18.41
CA GLU A 240 -15.58 4.49 17.11
C GLU A 240 -16.21 5.25 15.93
N ASP A 241 -17.42 5.78 16.10
CA ASP A 241 -18.12 6.59 15.09
C ASP A 241 -17.52 8.00 14.86
N ARG A 242 -16.49 8.42 15.62
CA ARG A 242 -15.85 9.72 15.40
C ARG A 242 -15.00 9.73 14.13
N TRP A 243 -15.11 10.82 13.37
CA TRP A 243 -14.39 11.07 12.11
C TRP A 243 -12.86 10.83 12.27
N LEU A 244 -12.28 10.06 11.34
CA LEU A 244 -10.86 9.63 11.35
C LEU A 244 -9.84 10.76 11.61
N PRO A 245 -9.99 11.99 11.09
CA PRO A 245 -9.07 13.10 11.38
C PRO A 245 -9.08 13.57 12.84
N ALA A 246 -10.21 13.43 13.55
CA ALA A 246 -10.29 13.78 14.97
C ALA A 246 -9.56 12.75 15.83
N LYS A 247 -9.57 11.46 15.45
CA LYS A 247 -8.81 10.40 16.13
C LYS A 247 -7.29 10.61 15.97
N THR A 248 -6.83 10.99 14.78
CA THR A 248 -5.41 11.29 14.55
C THR A 248 -4.98 12.58 15.22
N TRP A 249 -5.85 13.59 15.32
CA TRP A 249 -5.58 14.84 16.05
C TRP A 249 -5.46 14.62 17.56
N ASP A 250 -6.39 13.90 18.19
CA ASP A 250 -6.33 13.63 19.64
C ASP A 250 -5.12 12.74 20.00
N ALA A 251 -4.79 11.75 19.16
CA ALA A 251 -3.58 10.94 19.32
C ALA A 251 -2.31 11.80 19.16
N SER A 252 -2.31 12.74 18.20
CA SER A 252 -1.19 13.68 17.99
C SER A 252 -1.03 14.64 19.17
N VAL A 253 -2.13 15.21 19.68
CA VAL A 253 -2.12 16.13 20.83
C VAL A 253 -1.67 15.43 22.11
N ASN A 254 -2.08 14.18 22.34
CA ASN A 254 -1.62 13.40 23.49
C ASN A 254 -0.14 13.00 23.36
N THR A 255 0.32 12.67 22.14
CA THR A 255 1.75 12.42 21.87
C THR A 255 2.58 13.69 22.04
N PHE A 256 2.07 14.84 21.59
CA PHE A 256 2.72 16.15 21.77
C PHE A 256 2.78 16.54 23.25
N LYS A 257 1.69 16.35 24.01
CA LYS A 257 1.69 16.55 25.48
C LYS A 257 2.65 15.58 26.19
N ALA A 258 2.77 14.33 25.74
CA ALA A 258 3.74 13.37 26.27
C ALA A 258 5.19 13.78 25.97
N LEU A 259 5.46 14.40 24.81
CA LEU A 259 6.76 14.95 24.43
C LEU A 259 7.22 16.08 25.36
N PHE A 260 6.28 16.87 25.92
CA PHE A 260 6.56 17.96 26.88
C PHE A 260 6.37 17.55 28.36
N GLY A 261 5.91 16.33 28.67
CA GLY A 261 5.74 15.84 30.03
C GLY A 261 7.06 15.45 30.74
N PRO A 262 7.09 15.36 32.08
CA PRO A 262 8.32 15.05 32.84
C PRO A 262 8.82 13.60 32.71
N ASN A 263 7.98 12.62 32.33
CA ASN A 263 8.30 11.19 32.41
C ASN A 263 8.69 10.46 31.10
N HIS A 264 8.94 11.16 29.99
CA HIS A 264 9.23 10.50 28.69
C HIS A 264 10.61 10.88 28.11
N ALA A 265 11.68 10.60 28.85
CA ALA A 265 13.06 10.91 28.43
C ALA A 265 13.46 10.25 27.09
N ALA A 266 13.03 9.00 26.84
CA ALA A 266 13.33 8.29 25.60
C ALA A 266 12.70 8.96 24.37
N LEU A 267 11.46 9.44 24.48
CA LEU A 267 10.75 10.13 23.39
C LEU A 267 11.44 11.48 23.06
N LYS A 268 11.94 12.19 24.09
CA LYS A 268 12.71 13.43 23.91
C LYS A 268 14.06 13.18 23.25
N LEU A 269 14.79 12.14 23.67
CA LEU A 269 16.04 11.75 23.02
C LEU A 269 15.84 11.36 21.56
N ALA A 270 14.77 10.61 21.25
CA ALA A 270 14.41 10.28 19.88
C ALA A 270 14.08 11.53 19.05
N ALA A 271 13.34 12.49 19.61
CA ALA A 271 13.03 13.75 18.93
C ALA A 271 14.29 14.61 18.71
N ILE A 272 15.18 14.71 19.70
CA ILE A 272 16.46 15.42 19.57
C ILE A 272 17.34 14.73 18.52
N ALA A 273 17.43 13.40 18.54
CA ALA A 273 18.20 12.63 17.56
C ALA A 273 17.63 12.83 16.15
N LEU A 274 16.30 12.86 15.98
CA LEU A 274 15.65 13.13 14.72
C LEU A 274 15.96 14.56 14.23
N VAL A 275 15.85 15.56 15.10
CA VAL A 275 16.20 16.95 14.77
C VAL A 275 17.68 17.07 14.41
N ALA A 276 18.57 16.42 15.16
CA ALA A 276 20.00 16.40 14.88
C ALA A 276 20.31 15.71 13.54
N LEU A 277 19.62 14.62 13.20
CA LEU A 277 19.76 13.92 11.93
C LEU A 277 19.26 14.78 10.76
N LEU A 278 18.11 15.43 10.91
CA LEU A 278 17.59 16.36 9.92
C LEU A 278 18.51 17.58 9.74
N ALA A 279 19.05 18.12 10.83
CA ALA A 279 20.04 19.19 10.79
C ALA A 279 21.33 18.73 10.10
N PHE A 280 21.85 17.54 10.44
CA PHE A 280 23.01 16.96 9.80
C PHE A 280 22.79 16.81 8.29
N ALA A 281 21.66 16.24 7.87
CA ALA A 281 21.35 16.09 6.44
C ALA A 281 21.21 17.46 5.73
N TRP A 282 20.76 18.50 6.45
CA TRP A 282 20.63 19.85 5.90
C TRP A 282 21.98 20.55 5.69
N PHE A 283 22.92 20.38 6.62
CA PHE A 283 24.23 21.06 6.59
C PHE A 283 25.32 20.24 5.90
N ALA A 284 25.26 18.91 5.97
CA ALA A 284 26.24 18.05 5.33
C ALA A 284 26.15 18.14 3.81
N LYS A 285 27.32 18.31 3.18
CA LYS A 285 27.48 18.27 1.73
C LYS A 285 28.04 16.90 1.34
N GLY A 286 27.60 16.42 0.20
CA GLY A 286 28.13 15.23 -0.43
C GLY A 286 28.27 15.47 -1.93
N MET A 287 29.16 14.72 -2.54
CA MET A 287 29.35 14.74 -3.98
C MET A 287 28.17 14.05 -4.67
N TYR A 288 27.44 14.79 -5.49
CA TYR A 288 26.38 14.23 -6.32
C TYR A 288 26.99 13.46 -7.48
N ARG A 289 26.57 12.21 -7.65
CA ARG A 289 27.06 11.33 -8.70
C ARG A 289 25.92 10.91 -9.62
N VAL A 290 26.09 11.14 -10.92
CA VAL A 290 25.17 10.69 -11.95
C VAL A 290 25.61 9.31 -12.42
N THR A 291 24.68 8.35 -12.40
CA THR A 291 24.97 6.98 -12.85
C THR A 291 24.56 6.83 -14.31
N ALA A 292 25.41 6.22 -15.13
CA ALA A 292 25.20 6.02 -16.56
C ALA A 292 25.66 4.63 -16.99
N ASP A 293 24.94 4.03 -17.93
CA ASP A 293 25.41 2.79 -18.58
C ASP A 293 26.56 3.15 -19.52
N ALA A 294 27.65 2.40 -19.48
CA ALA A 294 28.86 2.70 -20.22
C ALA A 294 29.18 1.58 -21.22
N THR A 295 29.64 1.96 -22.41
CA THR A 295 30.18 1.03 -23.41
C THR A 295 31.49 1.57 -23.95
N ILE A 296 32.50 0.70 -24.09
CA ILE A 296 33.79 1.04 -24.68
C ILE A 296 33.69 0.95 -26.21
N GLU A 297 34.07 2.02 -26.89
CA GLU A 297 34.20 2.04 -28.35
C GLU A 297 35.62 2.48 -28.75
N GLY A 298 36.10 2.04 -29.91
CA GLY A 298 37.29 2.65 -30.51
C GLY A 298 36.98 4.09 -30.93
N ARG A 299 37.85 5.05 -30.58
CA ARG A 299 37.64 6.48 -30.92
C ARG A 299 37.60 6.70 -32.43
N ILE A 300 38.40 5.93 -33.17
CA ILE A 300 38.48 5.96 -34.62
C ILE A 300 38.28 4.54 -35.14
N GLN A 301 37.23 4.33 -35.93
CA GLN A 301 37.11 3.13 -36.77
C GLN A 301 37.43 3.53 -38.19
N ARG A 302 38.46 2.90 -38.78
CA ARG A 302 38.82 3.16 -40.17
C ARG A 302 38.32 2.01 -41.03
N ALA A 303 37.39 2.34 -41.93
CA ALA A 303 36.99 1.44 -42.99
C ALA A 303 38.14 1.31 -43.99
N ILE A 304 38.57 0.08 -44.23
CA ILE A 304 39.53 -0.28 -45.27
C ILE A 304 38.71 -0.79 -46.45
N SER A 305 38.70 0.00 -47.52
CA SER A 305 37.97 -0.33 -48.74
C SER A 305 38.87 -0.83 -49.86
N ALA A 306 38.27 -1.55 -50.81
CA ALA A 306 38.93 -2.02 -52.00
C ALA A 306 39.37 -0.83 -52.89
N PRO A 307 40.66 -0.64 -53.14
CA PRO A 307 41.16 0.49 -53.93
C PRO A 307 40.88 0.33 -55.44
N ILE A 308 40.74 -0.92 -55.90
CA ILE A 308 40.44 -1.33 -57.28
C ILE A 308 39.52 -2.55 -57.26
N GLU A 309 38.82 -2.81 -58.37
CA GLU A 309 37.97 -3.99 -58.56
C GLU A 309 38.81 -5.24 -58.84
N GLY A 310 38.28 -6.41 -58.46
CA GLY A 310 38.96 -7.69 -58.66
C GLY A 310 38.22 -8.85 -58.01
N TYR A 311 38.84 -10.03 -57.97
CA TYR A 311 38.31 -11.19 -57.25
C TYR A 311 39.12 -11.43 -56.00
N LEU A 312 38.47 -11.76 -54.88
CA LEU A 312 39.18 -12.04 -53.64
C LEU A 312 39.96 -13.36 -53.74
N ALA A 313 41.29 -13.31 -53.62
CA ALA A 313 42.16 -14.48 -53.72
C ALA A 313 42.52 -15.06 -52.34
N GLU A 314 42.87 -14.19 -51.39
CA GLU A 314 43.28 -14.56 -50.03
C GLU A 314 42.65 -13.61 -49.00
N ALA A 315 42.31 -14.15 -47.83
CA ALA A 315 41.78 -13.41 -46.68
C ALA A 315 42.51 -13.89 -45.42
N ASP A 316 43.54 -13.15 -45.03
CA ASP A 316 44.46 -13.52 -43.95
C ASP A 316 43.98 -13.00 -42.58
N ALA A 317 43.21 -11.92 -42.55
CA ALA A 317 42.67 -11.32 -41.33
C ALA A 317 41.18 -11.61 -41.13
N ARG A 318 40.76 -11.73 -39.87
CA ARG A 318 39.36 -11.88 -39.45
C ARG A 318 38.99 -10.90 -38.34
N ALA A 319 37.70 -10.67 -38.17
CA ALA A 319 37.18 -9.91 -37.04
C ALA A 319 37.67 -10.51 -35.69
N GLY A 320 38.26 -9.66 -34.85
CA GLY A 320 38.90 -10.03 -33.59
C GLY A 320 40.43 -10.15 -33.64
N ASP A 321 41.03 -10.26 -34.83
CA ASP A 321 42.49 -10.36 -34.97
C ASP A 321 43.18 -9.02 -34.71
N ILE A 322 44.39 -9.10 -34.15
CA ILE A 322 45.29 -7.95 -33.96
C ILE A 322 46.21 -7.89 -35.17
N VAL A 323 46.21 -6.76 -35.88
CA VAL A 323 47.03 -6.50 -37.06
C VAL A 323 48.03 -5.38 -36.80
N LYS A 324 49.22 -5.48 -37.39
CA LYS A 324 50.25 -4.44 -37.38
C LYS A 324 50.18 -3.56 -38.61
N ALA A 325 50.65 -2.32 -38.50
CA ALA A 325 50.76 -1.39 -39.62
C ALA A 325 51.55 -2.03 -40.79
N GLY A 326 50.92 -2.08 -41.96
CA GLY A 326 51.48 -2.68 -43.17
C GLY A 326 51.30 -4.20 -43.30
N GLU A 327 50.73 -4.87 -42.29
CA GLU A 327 50.39 -6.30 -42.36
C GLU A 327 49.33 -6.54 -43.43
N VAL A 328 49.47 -7.64 -44.17
CA VAL A 328 48.55 -7.99 -45.24
C VAL A 328 47.29 -8.62 -44.63
N MET A 329 46.14 -8.06 -44.98
CA MET A 329 44.83 -8.50 -44.48
C MET A 329 44.07 -9.31 -45.52
N ALA A 330 44.19 -8.93 -46.79
CA ALA A 330 43.60 -9.64 -47.92
C ALA A 330 44.38 -9.36 -49.20
N LYS A 331 44.24 -10.26 -50.19
CA LYS A 331 44.77 -10.07 -51.54
C LYS A 331 43.69 -10.33 -52.57
N LEU A 332 43.63 -9.46 -53.56
CA LEU A 332 42.86 -9.66 -54.77
C LEU A 332 43.70 -10.43 -55.79
N ASP A 333 43.04 -11.11 -56.73
CA ASP A 333 43.68 -11.86 -57.80
C ASP A 333 44.42 -10.91 -58.77
N ASP A 334 45.75 -11.05 -58.83
CA ASP A 334 46.63 -10.21 -59.64
C ASP A 334 47.23 -10.95 -60.85
N ARG A 335 46.76 -12.18 -61.14
CA ARG A 335 47.33 -13.04 -62.20
C ARG A 335 47.31 -12.37 -63.57
N ASP A 336 46.19 -11.76 -63.94
CA ASP A 336 46.04 -11.10 -65.25
C ASP A 336 46.93 -9.87 -65.37
N LEU A 337 47.03 -9.05 -64.32
CA LEU A 337 47.93 -7.89 -64.28
C LEU A 337 49.40 -8.29 -64.38
N ARG A 338 49.80 -9.38 -63.71
CA ARG A 338 51.17 -9.92 -63.80
C ARG A 338 51.50 -10.42 -65.21
N LEU A 339 50.54 -11.08 -65.87
CA LEU A 339 50.70 -11.51 -67.26
C LEU A 339 50.83 -10.31 -68.21
N GLU A 340 50.04 -9.27 -68.02
CA GLU A 340 50.14 -8.04 -68.80
C GLU A 340 51.49 -7.33 -68.56
N ARG A 341 51.93 -7.24 -67.31
CA ARG A 341 53.24 -6.69 -66.94
C ARG A 341 54.38 -7.43 -67.64
N LEU A 342 54.34 -8.76 -67.64
CA LEU A 342 55.34 -9.60 -68.33
C LEU A 342 55.35 -9.35 -69.85
N LYS A 343 54.19 -9.13 -70.46
CA LYS A 343 54.07 -8.78 -71.88
C LYS A 343 54.77 -7.45 -72.18
N TRP A 344 54.57 -6.42 -71.36
CA TRP A 344 55.24 -5.12 -71.52
C TRP A 344 56.75 -5.20 -71.27
N GLU A 345 57.19 -5.98 -70.28
CA GLU A 345 58.62 -6.24 -70.06
C GLU A 345 59.29 -6.91 -71.27
N SER A 346 58.63 -7.89 -71.88
CA SER A 346 59.10 -8.54 -73.11
C SER A 346 59.18 -7.55 -74.28
N GLN A 347 58.16 -6.70 -74.42
CA GLN A 347 58.12 -5.66 -75.47
C GLN A 347 59.24 -4.63 -75.29
N LYS A 348 59.45 -4.15 -74.05
CA LYS A 348 60.56 -3.26 -73.69
C LYS A 348 61.90 -3.91 -74.04
N SER A 349 62.13 -5.16 -73.62
CA SER A 349 63.36 -5.91 -73.90
C SER A 349 63.65 -6.02 -75.40
N LYS A 350 62.62 -6.28 -76.21
CA LYS A 350 62.73 -6.29 -77.67
C LYS A 350 63.12 -4.91 -78.21
N GLN A 351 62.42 -3.85 -77.80
CA GLN A 351 62.68 -2.48 -78.25
C GLN A 351 64.06 -1.98 -77.83
N THR A 352 64.53 -2.34 -76.63
CA THR A 352 65.89 -2.03 -76.15
C THR A 352 66.95 -2.67 -77.05
N ARG A 353 66.77 -3.93 -77.48
CA ARG A 353 67.69 -4.58 -78.42
C ARG A 353 67.70 -3.90 -79.78
N GLU A 354 66.52 -3.56 -80.30
CA GLU A 354 66.39 -2.82 -81.57
C GLU A 354 67.01 -1.42 -81.48
N TYR A 355 66.87 -0.74 -80.34
CA TYR A 355 67.46 0.56 -80.08
C TYR A 355 68.98 0.49 -80.11
N SER A 356 69.59 -0.48 -79.42
CA SER A 356 71.04 -0.71 -79.46
C SER A 356 71.54 -1.00 -80.88
N GLN A 357 70.78 -1.76 -81.67
CA GLN A 357 71.10 -2.01 -83.08
C GLN A 357 71.00 -0.75 -83.94
N ALA A 358 69.95 0.07 -83.77
CA ALA A 358 69.77 1.33 -84.49
C ALA A 358 70.87 2.34 -84.16
N MET A 359 71.28 2.40 -82.88
CA MET A 359 72.41 3.20 -82.42
C MET A 359 73.74 2.73 -83.04
N ALA A 360 73.98 1.42 -83.07
CA ALA A 360 75.17 0.85 -83.73
C ALA A 360 75.22 1.16 -85.24
N LYS A 361 74.06 1.16 -85.91
CA LYS A 361 73.92 1.51 -87.34
C LYS A 361 73.85 3.03 -87.62
N ARG A 362 73.88 3.88 -86.58
CA ARG A 362 73.73 5.34 -86.65
C ARG A 362 72.39 5.83 -87.25
N GLU A 363 71.33 5.05 -87.12
CA GLU A 363 69.96 5.39 -87.58
C GLU A 363 69.25 6.29 -86.56
N ARG A 364 69.64 7.57 -86.47
CA ARG A 364 69.17 8.51 -85.40
C ARG A 364 67.66 8.63 -85.29
N ALA A 365 66.94 8.75 -86.40
CA ALA A 365 65.48 8.88 -86.39
C ALA A 365 64.80 7.63 -85.80
N LYS A 366 65.32 6.43 -86.16
CA LYS A 366 64.81 5.17 -85.63
C LYS A 366 65.15 4.99 -84.15
N ALA A 367 66.36 5.36 -83.74
CA ALA A 367 66.76 5.33 -82.33
C ALA A 367 65.86 6.24 -81.47
N LEU A 368 65.54 7.45 -81.94
CA LEU A 368 64.63 8.36 -81.24
C LEU A 368 63.23 7.76 -81.07
N ILE A 369 62.66 7.17 -82.13
CA ILE A 369 61.36 6.50 -82.08
C ILE A 369 61.38 5.32 -81.09
N LEU A 370 62.41 4.48 -81.14
CA LEU A 370 62.56 3.34 -80.25
C LEU A 370 62.76 3.75 -78.80
N GLN A 371 63.47 4.85 -78.55
CA GLN A 371 63.59 5.43 -77.22
C GLN A 371 62.22 5.83 -76.66
N SER A 372 61.42 6.58 -77.43
CA SER A 372 60.06 6.95 -77.00
C SER A 372 59.16 5.73 -76.77
N GLN A 373 59.34 4.66 -77.53
CA GLN A 373 58.60 3.41 -77.31
C GLN A 373 59.04 2.67 -76.03
N ILE A 374 60.33 2.70 -75.70
CA ILE A 374 60.85 2.16 -74.44
C ILE A 374 60.27 2.97 -73.27
N GLU A 375 60.31 4.30 -73.36
CA GLU A 375 59.73 5.20 -72.35
C GLU A 375 58.23 4.94 -72.15
N GLN A 376 57.49 4.68 -73.24
CA GLN A 376 56.08 4.28 -73.16
C GLN A 376 55.88 2.93 -72.46
N ALA A 377 56.70 1.92 -72.80
CA ALA A 377 56.62 0.62 -72.16
C ALA A 377 56.97 0.70 -70.66
N ASP A 378 57.94 1.54 -70.30
CA ASP A 378 58.30 1.81 -68.91
C ASP A 378 57.15 2.45 -68.12
N ALA A 379 56.50 3.47 -68.68
CA ALA A 379 55.33 4.09 -68.05
C ALA A 379 54.19 3.08 -67.83
N GLN A 380 53.99 2.14 -68.76
CA GLN A 380 52.96 1.12 -68.63
C GLN A 380 53.31 0.04 -67.60
N ILE A 381 54.58 -0.37 -67.51
CA ILE A 381 55.05 -1.28 -66.46
C ILE A 381 54.86 -0.63 -65.09
N GLU A 382 55.23 0.65 -64.95
CA GLU A 382 55.05 1.39 -63.69
C GLU A 382 53.56 1.49 -63.29
N LEU A 383 52.67 1.73 -64.24
CA LEU A 383 51.22 1.73 -63.99
C LEU A 383 50.74 0.37 -63.48
N LEU A 384 51.14 -0.73 -64.13
CA LEU A 384 50.77 -2.09 -63.74
C LEU A 384 51.36 -2.47 -62.37
N ASP A 385 52.59 -2.03 -62.07
CA ASP A 385 53.20 -2.21 -60.75
C ASP A 385 52.41 -1.51 -59.64
N GLN A 386 51.88 -0.31 -59.92
CA GLN A 386 51.00 0.39 -58.98
C GLN A 386 49.66 -0.32 -58.80
N GLU A 387 49.07 -0.85 -59.87
CA GLU A 387 47.81 -1.62 -59.80
C GLU A 387 47.98 -2.93 -59.02
N ILE A 388 49.04 -3.68 -59.29
CA ILE A 388 49.39 -4.90 -58.52
C ILE A 388 49.64 -4.54 -57.05
N GLY A 389 50.32 -3.43 -56.77
CA GLY A 389 50.51 -2.94 -55.40
C GLY A 389 49.19 -2.63 -54.68
N ARG A 390 48.17 -2.16 -55.40
CA ARG A 390 46.82 -1.91 -54.88
C ARG A 390 45.98 -3.18 -54.70
N MET A 391 46.34 -4.30 -55.32
CA MET A 391 45.69 -5.61 -55.10
C MET A 391 45.98 -6.19 -53.69
N VAL A 392 47.00 -5.68 -52.98
CA VAL A 392 47.35 -6.12 -51.63
C VAL A 392 46.77 -5.16 -50.59
N ILE A 393 45.75 -5.62 -49.87
CA ILE A 393 45.08 -4.83 -48.83
C ILE A 393 45.87 -4.97 -47.53
N LYS A 394 46.34 -3.85 -47.00
CA LYS A 394 47.18 -3.79 -45.80
C LYS A 394 46.53 -2.97 -44.69
N ALA A 395 46.86 -3.31 -43.45
CA ALA A 395 46.44 -2.53 -42.29
C ALA A 395 47.14 -1.15 -42.28
N PRO A 396 46.39 -0.03 -42.12
CA PRO A 396 46.96 1.31 -42.13
C PRO A 396 47.70 1.69 -40.84
N PHE A 397 47.43 1.00 -39.73
CA PHE A 397 48.03 1.22 -38.41
C PHE A 397 47.89 -0.05 -37.55
N ASP A 398 48.58 -0.11 -36.41
CA ASP A 398 48.45 -1.18 -35.43
C ASP A 398 47.06 -1.14 -34.76
N GLY A 399 46.29 -2.22 -34.82
CA GLY A 399 44.92 -2.22 -34.33
C GLY A 399 44.26 -3.59 -34.28
N VAL A 400 42.98 -3.59 -33.88
CA VAL A 400 42.12 -4.78 -33.91
C VAL A 400 41.10 -4.67 -35.03
N VAL A 401 40.86 -5.77 -35.75
CA VAL A 401 39.81 -5.84 -36.77
C VAL A 401 38.46 -5.94 -36.06
N VAL A 402 37.64 -4.88 -36.17
CA VAL A 402 36.31 -4.79 -35.56
C VAL A 402 35.30 -5.62 -36.36
N SER A 403 35.36 -5.54 -37.68
CA SER A 403 34.47 -6.27 -38.58
C SER A 403 35.16 -6.55 -39.92
N GLY A 404 34.68 -7.58 -40.62
CA GLY A 404 35.25 -8.11 -41.86
C GLY A 404 35.75 -9.54 -41.69
N ASP A 405 34.91 -10.52 -42.03
CA ASP A 405 35.33 -11.91 -42.22
C ASP A 405 35.04 -12.30 -43.68
N LEU A 406 36.09 -12.19 -44.50
CA LEU A 406 36.01 -12.46 -45.93
C LEU A 406 36.32 -13.92 -46.27
N THR A 407 36.53 -14.78 -45.27
CA THR A 407 36.86 -16.20 -45.49
C THR A 407 35.80 -16.92 -46.32
N GLN A 408 34.52 -16.52 -46.17
CA GLN A 408 33.40 -17.08 -46.94
C GLN A 408 33.22 -16.44 -48.32
N ALA A 409 33.88 -15.31 -48.58
CA ALA A 409 33.81 -14.56 -49.83
C ALA A 409 35.00 -14.83 -50.76
N LEU A 410 35.83 -15.84 -50.47
CA LEU A 410 36.94 -16.23 -51.34
C LEU A 410 36.43 -16.59 -52.74
N GLY A 411 37.02 -15.96 -53.76
CA GLY A 411 36.61 -16.05 -55.15
C GLY A 411 35.43 -15.15 -55.54
N ALA A 412 34.84 -14.40 -54.61
CA ALA A 412 33.78 -13.44 -54.93
C ALA A 412 34.35 -12.21 -55.64
N PRO A 413 33.57 -11.58 -56.55
CA PRO A 413 33.91 -10.29 -57.11
C PRO A 413 33.82 -9.20 -56.04
N ILE A 414 34.78 -8.28 -56.05
CA ILE A 414 34.90 -7.12 -55.18
C ILE A 414 34.93 -5.88 -56.07
N GLU A 415 34.09 -4.90 -55.77
CA GLU A 415 34.04 -3.63 -56.49
C GLU A 415 34.89 -2.56 -55.79
N ARG A 416 35.34 -1.58 -56.57
CA ARG A 416 36.09 -0.45 -56.02
C ARG A 416 35.21 0.34 -55.04
N GLY A 417 35.69 0.47 -53.81
CA GLY A 417 34.99 1.18 -52.74
C GLY A 417 34.29 0.26 -51.73
N ASP A 418 34.17 -1.04 -52.02
CA ASP A 418 33.62 -2.01 -51.07
C ASP A 418 34.41 -2.00 -49.76
N VAL A 419 33.70 -1.95 -48.64
CA VAL A 419 34.32 -1.98 -47.30
C VAL A 419 34.66 -3.43 -46.96
N LEU A 420 35.95 -3.74 -46.92
CA LEU A 420 36.47 -5.08 -46.68
C LEU A 420 36.65 -5.35 -45.18
N PHE A 421 37.21 -4.36 -44.47
CA PHE A 421 37.48 -4.46 -43.04
C PHE A 421 37.21 -3.13 -42.34
N GLN A 422 36.93 -3.19 -41.04
CA GLN A 422 36.99 -2.03 -40.15
C GLN A 422 38.03 -2.29 -39.07
N VAL A 423 38.99 -1.38 -38.92
CA VAL A 423 40.07 -1.51 -37.94
C VAL A 423 40.01 -0.36 -36.94
N ALA A 424 40.18 -0.68 -35.66
CA ALA A 424 40.25 0.28 -34.57
C ALA A 424 41.61 0.21 -33.85
N PRO A 425 42.22 1.35 -33.47
CA PRO A 425 43.45 1.36 -32.68
C PRO A 425 43.26 0.68 -31.31
N LEU A 426 44.33 0.08 -30.77
CA LEU A 426 44.33 -0.56 -29.45
C LEU A 426 44.49 0.42 -28.28
N ASP A 427 45.00 1.64 -28.54
CA ASP A 427 45.37 2.58 -27.47
C ASP A 427 44.48 3.83 -27.44
N ASP A 428 43.43 3.88 -28.27
CA ASP A 428 42.57 5.05 -28.44
C ASP A 428 41.09 4.68 -28.33
N TYR A 429 40.63 4.56 -27.09
CA TYR A 429 39.26 4.24 -26.74
C TYR A 429 38.49 5.50 -26.32
N ARG A 430 37.19 5.51 -26.65
CA ARG A 430 36.21 6.42 -26.06
C ARG A 430 35.18 5.63 -25.28
N VAL A 431 34.75 6.19 -24.17
CA VAL A 431 33.69 5.64 -23.33
C VAL A 431 32.39 6.34 -23.72
N MET A 432 31.43 5.57 -24.19
CA MET A 432 30.09 6.04 -24.50
C MET A 432 29.21 5.85 -23.27
N LEU A 433 28.80 6.95 -22.65
CA LEU A 433 27.96 6.98 -21.46
C LEU A 433 26.51 7.30 -21.88
N ARG A 434 25.57 6.41 -21.55
CA ARG A 434 24.13 6.62 -21.76
C ARG A 434 23.52 7.20 -20.48
N VAL A 435 23.34 8.52 -20.45
CA VAL A 435 22.82 9.27 -19.30
C VAL A 435 21.31 9.50 -19.47
N ASP A 436 20.53 9.36 -18.40
CA ASP A 436 19.09 9.65 -18.41
C ASP A 436 18.81 11.14 -18.68
N GLU A 437 17.80 11.47 -19.48
CA GLU A 437 17.37 12.84 -19.79
C GLU A 437 17.16 13.72 -18.53
N ARG A 438 16.74 13.12 -17.41
CA ARG A 438 16.51 13.86 -16.16
C ARG A 438 17.80 14.33 -15.49
N ASP A 439 18.90 13.68 -15.80
CA ASP A 439 20.21 13.86 -15.15
C ASP A 439 21.24 14.50 -16.09
N VAL A 440 21.07 14.39 -17.42
CA VAL A 440 22.01 14.94 -18.41
C VAL A 440 22.29 16.43 -18.24
N LYS A 441 21.29 17.20 -17.79
CA LYS A 441 21.41 18.66 -17.58
C LYS A 441 22.43 19.05 -16.52
N ASP A 442 22.73 18.13 -15.59
CA ASP A 442 23.64 18.40 -14.50
C ASP A 442 25.07 18.04 -14.92
N VAL A 443 25.24 17.12 -15.87
CA VAL A 443 26.54 16.69 -16.39
C VAL A 443 27.16 17.78 -17.26
N LYS A 444 28.45 18.05 -17.06
CA LYS A 444 29.22 19.03 -17.84
C LYS A 444 30.50 18.43 -18.41
N ALA A 445 30.96 18.99 -19.52
CA ALA A 445 32.28 18.63 -20.05
C ALA A 445 33.39 19.00 -19.06
N GLY A 446 34.37 18.11 -18.91
CA GLY A 446 35.47 18.21 -17.97
C GLY A 446 35.26 17.50 -16.63
N GLU A 447 34.03 17.08 -16.31
CA GLU A 447 33.73 16.33 -15.08
C GLU A 447 34.40 14.95 -15.09
N SER A 448 34.91 14.56 -13.93
CA SER A 448 35.56 13.26 -13.74
C SER A 448 34.57 12.23 -13.21
N GLY A 449 34.87 10.96 -13.42
CA GLY A 449 34.02 9.87 -12.96
C GLY A 449 34.77 8.56 -12.83
N ALA A 450 34.13 7.60 -12.20
CA ALA A 450 34.64 6.23 -12.07
C ALA A 450 33.78 5.29 -12.93
N LEU A 451 34.43 4.53 -13.79
CA LEU A 451 33.86 3.48 -14.60
C LEU A 451 34.23 2.12 -14.02
N ILE A 452 33.23 1.23 -13.89
CA ILE A 452 33.46 -0.18 -13.57
C ILE A 452 32.88 -1.00 -14.73
N LEU A 453 33.71 -1.83 -15.36
CA LEU A 453 33.32 -2.71 -16.44
C LEU A 453 32.87 -4.06 -15.90
N ALA A 454 31.91 -4.71 -16.55
CA ALA A 454 31.44 -6.04 -16.16
C ALA A 454 32.55 -7.10 -16.23
N SER A 455 33.52 -6.91 -17.14
CA SER A 455 34.72 -7.76 -17.27
C SER A 455 35.79 -7.49 -16.21
N LEU A 456 35.73 -6.35 -15.51
CA LEU A 456 36.76 -5.85 -14.60
C LEU A 456 36.11 -5.19 -13.35
N PRO A 457 35.40 -5.96 -12.50
CA PRO A 457 34.62 -5.42 -11.40
C PRO A 457 35.47 -4.83 -10.26
N ASP A 458 36.69 -5.32 -10.07
CA ASP A 458 37.58 -4.94 -8.95
C ASP A 458 38.51 -3.77 -9.28
N THR A 459 38.53 -3.31 -10.53
CA THR A 459 39.42 -2.24 -10.99
C THR A 459 38.61 -1.07 -11.53
N PRO A 460 38.36 -0.03 -10.73
CA PRO A 460 37.73 1.19 -11.22
C PRO A 460 38.68 1.91 -12.20
N ILE A 461 38.10 2.44 -13.27
CA ILE A 461 38.79 3.18 -14.33
C ILE A 461 38.37 4.63 -14.24
N GLU A 462 39.31 5.55 -14.18
CA GLU A 462 39.00 6.98 -14.15
C GLU A 462 38.69 7.47 -15.57
N VAL A 463 37.57 8.18 -15.69
CA VAL A 463 37.08 8.72 -16.96
C VAL A 463 36.79 10.21 -16.81
N GLN A 464 36.97 10.96 -17.89
CA GLN A 464 36.64 12.37 -17.97
C GLN A 464 35.65 12.63 -19.11
N VAL A 465 34.61 13.40 -18.84
CA VAL A 465 33.60 13.76 -19.84
C VAL A 465 34.21 14.72 -20.87
N ASP A 466 34.26 14.31 -22.14
CA ASP A 466 34.77 15.12 -23.24
C ASP A 466 33.67 16.03 -23.81
N ARG A 467 32.52 15.44 -24.14
CA ARG A 467 31.38 16.17 -24.73
C ARG A 467 30.04 15.48 -24.50
N ILE A 468 28.96 16.23 -24.64
CA ILE A 468 27.57 15.75 -24.60
C ILE A 468 27.00 15.84 -26.01
N THR A 469 26.57 14.71 -26.58
CA THR A 469 25.98 14.66 -27.92
C THR A 469 24.46 14.87 -27.82
N PRO A 470 23.89 15.89 -28.50
CA PRO A 470 22.48 16.26 -28.37
C PRO A 470 21.54 15.37 -29.20
N ILE A 471 21.83 14.07 -29.29
CA ILE A 471 21.02 13.10 -30.02
C ILE A 471 20.55 12.06 -29.01
N SER A 472 19.23 11.99 -28.79
CA SER A 472 18.62 10.96 -27.96
C SER A 472 18.31 9.74 -28.82
N ASN A 473 18.74 8.56 -28.37
CA ASN A 473 18.18 7.31 -28.85
C ASN A 473 17.05 6.92 -27.89
N ALA A 474 15.84 6.79 -28.40
CA ALA A 474 14.71 6.29 -27.63
C ALA A 474 14.85 4.76 -27.49
N GLU A 475 15.55 4.33 -26.45
CA GLU A 475 15.60 2.91 -26.06
C GLU A 475 14.50 2.64 -25.04
N ALA A 476 13.60 1.69 -25.36
CA ALA A 476 12.61 1.14 -24.42
C ALA A 476 11.71 2.17 -23.69
N GLY A 477 11.37 3.30 -24.33
CA GLY A 477 10.44 4.30 -23.77
C GLY A 477 11.06 5.29 -22.80
N ALA A 478 12.40 5.32 -22.65
CA ALA A 478 13.12 6.36 -21.93
C ALA A 478 14.14 7.02 -22.86
N ASN A 479 14.18 8.36 -22.86
CA ASN A 479 15.21 9.10 -23.59
C ASN A 479 16.53 9.04 -22.81
N LYS A 480 17.56 8.48 -23.45
CA LYS A 480 18.93 8.55 -22.96
C LYS A 480 19.75 9.43 -23.90
N PHE A 481 20.61 10.26 -23.31
CA PHE A 481 21.57 11.10 -24.01
C PHE A 481 22.93 10.41 -24.04
N LEU A 482 23.62 10.55 -25.17
CA LEU A 482 24.96 10.02 -25.36
C LEU A 482 25.99 11.06 -24.92
N VAL A 483 26.83 10.68 -23.96
CA VAL A 483 27.94 11.48 -23.45
C VAL A 483 29.23 10.74 -23.77
N GLU A 484 30.16 11.41 -24.45
CA GLU A 484 31.47 10.84 -24.76
C GLU A 484 32.45 11.20 -23.64
N ALA A 485 33.21 10.22 -23.17
CA ALA A 485 34.25 10.39 -22.17
C ALA A 485 35.56 9.72 -22.61
N SER A 486 36.68 10.24 -22.16
CA SER A 486 38.01 9.67 -22.35
C SER A 486 38.47 8.96 -21.08
N VAL A 487 39.24 7.89 -21.24
CA VAL A 487 39.89 7.20 -20.12
C VAL A 487 41.13 7.99 -19.72
N THR A 488 41.21 8.40 -18.46
CA THR A 488 42.31 9.22 -17.92
C THR A 488 43.32 8.37 -17.16
N ASP A 489 42.85 7.37 -16.40
CA ASP A 489 43.71 6.42 -15.67
C ASP A 489 43.07 5.03 -15.60
N GLY A 490 43.91 3.98 -15.59
CA GLY A 490 43.51 2.58 -15.52
C GLY A 490 44.20 1.66 -16.54
N PRO A 491 43.87 0.36 -16.54
CA PRO A 491 44.49 -0.63 -17.42
C PRO A 491 43.97 -0.52 -18.87
N ILE A 492 44.39 0.52 -19.60
CA ILE A 492 43.98 0.79 -21.00
C ILE A 492 44.21 -0.44 -21.89
N ASN A 493 45.33 -1.15 -21.72
CA ASN A 493 45.68 -2.33 -22.51
C ASN A 493 44.73 -3.52 -22.30
N ALA A 494 43.97 -3.56 -21.21
CA ALA A 494 42.97 -4.60 -20.93
C ALA A 494 41.61 -4.28 -21.56
N LEU A 495 41.39 -3.04 -22.02
CA LEU A 495 40.15 -2.63 -22.65
C LEU A 495 39.99 -3.27 -24.02
N ARG A 496 38.76 -3.62 -24.37
CA ARG A 496 38.39 -4.07 -25.71
C ARG A 496 37.12 -3.33 -26.14
N PRO A 497 36.99 -2.99 -27.43
CA PRO A 497 35.74 -2.47 -27.98
C PRO A 497 34.58 -3.43 -27.66
N GLY A 498 33.42 -2.86 -27.31
CA GLY A 498 32.22 -3.62 -26.96
C GLY A 498 32.11 -4.05 -25.50
N MET A 499 33.11 -3.77 -24.64
CA MET A 499 32.95 -3.96 -23.20
C MET A 499 31.88 -3.03 -22.63
N GLU A 500 31.03 -3.56 -21.75
CA GLU A 500 29.96 -2.80 -21.08
C GLU A 500 30.21 -2.67 -19.57
N GLY A 501 29.65 -1.63 -18.97
CA GLY A 501 29.81 -1.33 -17.56
C GLY A 501 28.89 -0.23 -17.08
N VAL A 502 29.19 0.27 -15.88
CA VAL A 502 28.47 1.37 -15.24
C VAL A 502 29.47 2.45 -14.84
N ALA A 503 29.19 3.68 -15.25
CA ALA A 503 29.96 4.85 -14.83
C ALA A 503 29.20 5.68 -13.80
N LYS A 504 29.94 6.27 -12.87
CA LYS A 504 29.47 7.29 -11.94
C LYS A 504 30.25 8.58 -12.20
N ILE A 505 29.58 9.56 -12.80
CA ILE A 505 30.12 10.88 -13.09
C ILE A 505 29.96 11.75 -11.85
N GLU A 506 31.04 12.37 -11.40
CA GLU A 506 31.07 13.29 -10.27
C GLU A 506 30.79 14.72 -10.76
N VAL A 507 29.63 15.25 -10.36
CA VAL A 507 29.12 16.53 -10.89
C VAL A 507 29.53 17.69 -9.98
N GLU A 508 28.75 17.92 -8.92
CA GLU A 508 28.96 19.01 -7.97
C GLU A 508 28.64 18.56 -6.54
N GLU A 509 29.20 19.25 -5.56
CA GLU A 509 28.83 19.05 -4.16
C GLU A 509 27.49 19.72 -3.85
N HIS A 510 26.52 18.90 -3.46
CA HIS A 510 25.22 19.36 -3.00
C HIS A 510 24.94 18.94 -1.56
N ARG A 511 23.97 19.61 -0.93
CA ARG A 511 23.48 19.23 0.40
C ARG A 511 22.83 17.85 0.32
N LEU A 512 23.04 17.00 1.33
CA LEU A 512 22.49 15.64 1.34
C LEU A 512 20.96 15.63 1.20
N VAL A 513 20.26 16.55 1.86
CA VAL A 513 18.80 16.72 1.69
C VAL A 513 18.42 16.91 0.23
N TRP A 514 19.15 17.73 -0.53
CA TRP A 514 18.86 17.93 -1.95
C TRP A 514 19.09 16.65 -2.74
N ILE A 515 20.22 15.97 -2.54
CA ILE A 515 20.55 14.71 -3.23
C ILE A 515 19.44 13.65 -3.01
N TRP A 516 18.93 13.53 -1.79
CA TRP A 516 17.93 12.52 -1.43
C TRP A 516 16.52 12.89 -1.89
N THR A 517 16.16 14.18 -1.82
CA THR A 517 14.81 14.65 -2.14
C THR A 517 14.61 15.01 -3.61
N ARG A 518 15.67 15.26 -4.38
CA ARG A 518 15.61 15.76 -5.77
C ARG A 518 14.67 14.95 -6.65
N ARG A 519 14.75 13.60 -6.61
CA ARG A 519 13.88 12.74 -7.43
C ARG A 519 12.41 12.93 -7.10
N ILE A 520 12.08 13.02 -5.81
CA ILE A 520 10.71 13.26 -5.34
C ILE A 520 10.25 14.65 -5.73
N VAL A 521 11.08 15.68 -5.52
CA VAL A 521 10.75 17.07 -5.87
C VAL A 521 10.52 17.22 -7.37
N LEU A 522 11.37 16.62 -8.21
CA LEU A 522 11.19 16.62 -9.67
C LEU A 522 9.92 15.90 -10.09
N TRP A 523 9.63 14.74 -9.50
CA TRP A 523 8.40 14.00 -9.76
C TRP A 523 7.17 14.82 -9.37
N VAL A 524 7.11 15.34 -8.14
CA VAL A 524 5.99 16.19 -7.68
C VAL A 524 5.82 17.41 -8.57
N ARG A 525 6.92 18.08 -8.94
CA ARG A 525 6.87 19.27 -9.81
C ARG A 525 6.33 18.92 -11.19
N MET A 526 6.80 17.83 -11.81
CA MET A 526 6.30 17.39 -13.11
C MET A 526 4.84 16.94 -13.04
N THR A 527 4.46 16.18 -12.01
CA THR A 527 3.07 15.72 -11.84
C THR A 527 2.13 16.88 -11.61
N LEU A 528 2.45 17.81 -10.70
CA LEU A 528 1.66 19.02 -10.47
C LEU A 528 1.54 19.86 -11.75
N TRP A 529 2.64 20.02 -12.50
CA TRP A 529 2.63 20.76 -13.75
C TRP A 529 1.78 20.08 -14.83
N SER A 530 1.83 18.75 -14.92
CA SER A 530 1.00 17.97 -15.86
C SER A 530 -0.50 17.99 -15.53
N TRP A 531 -0.84 18.21 -14.26
CA TRP A 531 -2.23 18.28 -13.79
C TRP A 531 -2.79 19.70 -13.79
N TRP A 532 -1.93 20.72 -13.88
CA TRP A 532 -2.36 22.10 -14.02
C TRP A 532 -2.77 22.37 -15.48
N PRO A 533 -4.04 22.72 -15.76
CA PRO A 533 -4.52 22.97 -17.13
C PRO A 533 -3.84 24.14 -17.85
#